data_AF-A0A165NSD6-F1
#
_entry.id   AF-A0A165NSD6-F1
#
_cell.length_a   1.000
_cell.length_b   1.000
_cell.length_c   1.000
_cell.angle_alpha   90.00
_cell.angle_beta   90.00
_cell.angle_gamma   90.00
#
_symmetry.space_group_name_H-M   'P 1'
#
loop_
_entity.id
_entity.type
_entity.pdbx_description
1 polymer ?
#
loop_
_entity_poly.entity_id
_entity_poly.type
_entity_poly.pdbx_seq_one_letter_code
_entity_poly.pdbx_strand_id
1 'polypeptide(L)'
;MLAQSAAQPNAQSRSLLLNKIQGENIWAIVVGIDNYKSPMFSPALQGYRNDAESNNIVLLQDQQATRSAIMHSIERLFVTNGSITAGSVVFFYFAGHGSRDLLSDSATVVETLCPYDQGYRVYSIAQPTLHKVFDGLEKAKKCNVVVILDSCHAGGMSPRHRRIQERNVGRTTNRAAHVRSAEHVKSQVLPDSFDRDIVKRVAKMIRPNSRVDANNRHETVGSVEHQYVVLAACGKEQRAHEIQYKGPDGTLKWRGAFTAELMGILCKLGEKRRSYYQIIADIKDRLSLVAEGQEPECRGASSYQRVFMHYHVDLSRKYQAGQAAAAGQHWNYGGR
;
A
#
# COMPACT_ATOMS: atom_id res chain seq x y z
N MET A 1 42.84 12.86 46.72
CA MET A 1 41.46 12.52 46.36
C MET A 1 41.47 12.06 44.91
N LEU A 2 41.07 10.82 44.67
CA LEU A 2 41.05 10.15 43.37
C LEU A 2 39.88 10.68 42.53
N ALA A 3 40.15 11.12 41.31
CA ALA A 3 39.14 11.26 40.26
C ALA A 3 39.41 10.20 39.20
N GLN A 4 38.59 9.15 39.20
CA GLN A 4 38.58 8.12 38.16
C GLN A 4 38.06 8.73 36.85
N SER A 5 38.89 8.75 35.81
CA SER A 5 38.47 8.96 34.44
C SER A 5 37.81 7.67 33.94
N ALA A 6 36.47 7.65 33.92
CA ALA A 6 35.73 6.61 33.24
C ALA A 6 35.76 6.88 31.73
N ALA A 7 36.50 6.05 31.00
CA ALA A 7 36.46 6.03 29.54
C ALA A 7 35.03 5.63 29.09
N GLN A 8 34.36 6.51 28.35
CA GLN A 8 33.10 6.18 27.69
C GLN A 8 33.35 5.12 26.60
N PRO A 9 32.50 4.09 26.48
CA PRO A 9 32.63 3.12 25.40
C PRO A 9 32.32 3.78 24.06
N ASN A 10 33.26 3.64 23.12
CA ASN A 10 33.13 4.06 21.73
C ASN A 10 31.88 3.42 21.10
N ALA A 11 30.78 4.17 21.04
CA ALA A 11 29.61 3.82 20.25
C ALA A 11 29.97 3.97 18.76
N GLN A 12 30.59 2.94 18.19
CA GLN A 12 30.72 2.82 16.74
C GLN A 12 29.31 2.77 16.14
N SER A 13 28.87 3.91 15.62
CA SER A 13 27.64 4.05 14.85
C SER A 13 27.70 3.06 13.67
N ARG A 14 26.92 1.98 13.76
CA ARG A 14 26.69 1.07 12.64
C ARG A 14 25.86 1.82 11.60
N SER A 15 26.54 2.56 10.74
CA SER A 15 25.95 3.13 9.52
C SER A 15 25.51 1.96 8.62
N LEU A 16 24.20 1.68 8.62
CA LEU A 16 23.61 0.78 7.63
C LEU A 16 23.56 1.53 6.30
N LEU A 17 24.28 1.03 5.30
CA LEU A 17 24.23 1.58 3.96
C LEU A 17 22.88 1.23 3.33
N LEU A 18 22.15 2.27 2.94
CA LEU A 18 20.85 2.19 2.29
C LEU A 18 21.04 2.48 0.80
N ASN A 19 20.78 1.49 -0.05
CA ASN A 19 20.90 1.59 -1.51
C ASN A 19 19.52 1.71 -2.15
N LYS A 20 19.34 2.68 -3.05
CA LYS A 20 18.08 2.86 -3.80
C LYS A 20 17.81 1.58 -4.60
N ILE A 21 16.60 1.07 -4.52
CA ILE A 21 16.18 -0.11 -5.28
C ILE A 21 16.07 0.31 -6.75
N GLN A 22 16.80 -0.44 -7.59
CA GLN A 22 16.80 -0.28 -9.03
C GLN A 22 15.46 -0.69 -9.65
N GLY A 23 15.11 -0.13 -10.81
CA GLY A 23 13.81 -0.33 -11.46
C GLY A 23 13.47 -1.80 -11.72
N GLU A 24 14.46 -2.65 -12.05
CA GLU A 24 14.26 -4.08 -12.28
C GLU A 24 13.85 -4.88 -11.02
N ASN A 25 13.96 -4.28 -9.84
CA ASN A 25 13.56 -4.89 -8.58
C ASN A 25 12.21 -4.37 -8.07
N ILE A 26 11.52 -3.54 -8.85
CA ILE A 26 10.16 -3.05 -8.54
C ILE A 26 9.15 -3.86 -9.34
N TRP A 27 8.26 -4.53 -8.63
CA TRP A 27 7.18 -5.34 -9.17
C TRP A 27 5.85 -4.67 -8.83
N ALA A 28 5.10 -4.22 -9.84
CA ALA A 28 3.92 -3.40 -9.63
C ALA A 28 2.67 -3.97 -10.31
N ILE A 29 1.53 -3.83 -9.64
CA ILE A 29 0.21 -3.92 -10.25
C ILE A 29 -0.48 -2.59 -9.99
N VAL A 30 -0.87 -1.92 -11.07
CA VAL A 30 -1.56 -0.63 -11.05
C VAL A 30 -2.95 -0.83 -11.64
N VAL A 31 -3.98 -0.61 -10.82
CA VAL A 31 -5.38 -0.76 -11.21
C VAL A 31 -6.05 0.61 -11.18
N GLY A 32 -6.65 1.01 -12.30
CA GLY A 32 -7.45 2.22 -12.41
C GLY A 32 -8.77 1.93 -13.10
N ILE A 33 -9.89 2.22 -12.44
CA ILE A 33 -11.22 1.90 -12.95
C ILE A 33 -12.10 3.12 -12.89
N ASP A 34 -12.42 3.61 -14.07
CA ASP A 34 -13.24 4.78 -14.32
C ASP A 34 -14.61 4.38 -14.86
N ASN A 35 -14.61 3.41 -15.78
CA ASN A 35 -15.79 2.94 -16.48
C ASN A 35 -16.11 1.52 -16.03
N TYR A 36 -17.12 1.32 -15.18
CA TYR A 36 -17.54 -0.01 -14.73
C TYR A 36 -18.55 -0.67 -15.70
N LYS A 37 -18.60 -2.00 -15.71
CA LYS A 37 -19.52 -2.77 -16.56
C LYS A 37 -20.99 -2.55 -16.18
N SER A 38 -21.26 -2.40 -14.88
CA SER A 38 -22.62 -2.21 -14.38
C SER A 38 -22.99 -0.72 -14.38
N PRO A 39 -24.16 -0.33 -14.92
CA PRO A 39 -24.61 1.06 -14.91
C PRO A 39 -24.94 1.57 -13.49
N MET A 40 -24.96 0.69 -12.47
CA MET A 40 -25.14 1.08 -11.06
C MET A 40 -23.92 1.80 -10.47
N PHE A 41 -22.77 1.81 -11.13
CA PHE A 41 -21.59 2.59 -10.71
C PHE A 41 -21.55 3.97 -11.38
N SER A 42 -22.71 4.59 -11.59
CA SER A 42 -22.80 5.96 -12.08
C SER A 42 -22.39 6.94 -10.97
N PRO A 43 -21.62 8.00 -11.27
CA PRO A 43 -21.11 8.39 -12.59
C PRO A 43 -19.77 7.73 -12.95
N ALA A 44 -19.48 7.65 -14.26
CA ALA A 44 -18.15 7.26 -14.75
C ALA A 44 -17.09 8.25 -14.24
N LEU A 45 -15.99 7.73 -13.67
CA LEU A 45 -14.84 8.56 -13.30
C LEU A 45 -14.04 8.89 -14.58
N GLN A 46 -13.18 9.91 -14.58
CA GLN A 46 -12.37 10.28 -15.77
C GLN A 46 -10.95 10.69 -15.37
N GLY A 47 -10.04 9.71 -15.30
CA GLY A 47 -8.71 9.82 -14.71
C GLY A 47 -7.60 8.98 -15.40
N TYR A 48 -7.40 9.23 -16.70
CA TYR A 48 -6.17 9.06 -17.51
C TYR A 48 -5.69 7.66 -17.98
N ARG A 49 -5.27 7.65 -19.25
CA ARG A 49 -4.84 6.51 -20.09
C ARG A 49 -3.36 6.69 -20.51
N ASN A 50 -2.65 5.57 -20.69
CA ASN A 50 -1.27 5.35 -21.19
C ASN A 50 -0.15 5.19 -20.11
N ASP A 51 0.36 3.95 -19.90
CA ASP A 51 1.72 3.52 -20.28
C ASP A 51 2.15 2.16 -19.67
N ALA A 52 2.89 1.39 -20.50
CA ALA A 52 3.90 0.36 -20.22
C ALA A 52 3.54 -0.91 -19.40
N GLU A 53 3.22 -2.00 -20.12
CA GLU A 53 3.63 -3.33 -19.67
C GLU A 53 5.16 -3.43 -19.79
N SER A 54 5.85 -3.39 -18.64
CA SER A 54 7.19 -3.96 -18.53
C SER A 54 7.07 -5.33 -17.87
N ASN A 55 8.07 -6.20 -17.96
CA ASN A 55 8.02 -7.55 -17.36
C ASN A 55 7.64 -7.54 -15.86
N ASN A 56 7.85 -6.42 -15.17
CA ASN A 56 7.63 -6.28 -13.74
C ASN A 56 6.44 -5.38 -13.38
N ILE A 57 5.77 -4.73 -14.36
CA ILE A 57 4.64 -3.82 -14.10
C ILE A 57 3.44 -4.25 -14.94
N VAL A 58 2.33 -4.52 -14.26
CA VAL A 58 1.04 -4.81 -14.88
C VAL A 58 0.10 -3.62 -14.65
N LEU A 59 -0.44 -3.07 -15.74
CA LEU A 59 -1.43 -2.01 -15.72
C LEU A 59 -2.79 -2.59 -16.14
N LEU A 60 -3.80 -2.50 -15.26
CA LEU A 60 -5.17 -2.93 -15.55
C LEU A 60 -6.09 -1.71 -15.51
N GLN A 61 -6.71 -1.39 -16.65
CA GLN A 61 -7.59 -0.23 -16.78
C GLN A 61 -8.98 -0.63 -17.24
N ASP A 62 -10.02 -0.02 -16.62
CA ASP A 62 -11.42 -0.17 -17.01
C ASP A 62 -11.80 -1.63 -17.32
N GLN A 63 -12.14 -1.94 -18.56
CA GLN A 63 -12.61 -3.26 -18.98
C GLN A 63 -11.59 -4.38 -18.71
N GLN A 64 -10.31 -4.04 -18.58
CA GLN A 64 -9.23 -4.99 -18.26
C GLN A 64 -9.16 -5.29 -16.75
N ALA A 65 -9.62 -4.37 -15.90
CA ALA A 65 -9.60 -4.49 -14.44
C ALA A 65 -10.74 -5.38 -13.90
N THR A 66 -10.97 -6.51 -14.57
CA THR A 66 -11.88 -7.54 -14.10
C THR A 66 -11.35 -8.16 -12.81
N ARG A 67 -12.27 -8.72 -12.00
CA ARG A 67 -11.90 -9.45 -10.79
C ARG A 67 -10.87 -10.53 -11.07
N SER A 68 -11.11 -11.31 -12.13
CA SER A 68 -10.23 -12.41 -12.53
C SER A 68 -8.85 -11.90 -12.93
N ALA A 69 -8.77 -10.83 -13.74
CA ALA A 69 -7.49 -10.27 -14.16
C ALA A 69 -6.68 -9.72 -12.97
N ILE A 70 -7.31 -9.02 -12.03
CA ILE A 70 -6.65 -8.49 -10.84
C ILE A 70 -6.09 -9.64 -9.98
N MET A 71 -6.94 -10.62 -9.63
CA MET A 71 -6.54 -11.75 -8.78
C MET A 71 -5.48 -12.63 -9.46
N HIS A 72 -5.62 -12.89 -10.77
CA HIS A 72 -4.62 -13.63 -11.54
C HIS A 72 -3.29 -12.88 -11.62
N SER A 73 -3.31 -11.54 -11.78
CA SER A 73 -2.09 -10.73 -11.79
C SER A 73 -1.37 -10.78 -10.44
N ILE A 74 -2.10 -10.72 -9.33
CA ILE A 74 -1.53 -10.89 -7.98
C ILE A 74 -0.89 -12.28 -7.86
N GLU A 75 -1.59 -13.35 -8.28
CA GLU A 75 -1.07 -14.71 -8.20
C GLU A 75 0.17 -14.91 -9.08
N ARG A 76 0.13 -14.46 -10.33
CA ARG A 76 1.21 -14.61 -11.31
C ARG A 76 2.42 -13.75 -10.96
N LEU A 77 2.21 -12.45 -10.79
CA LEU A 77 3.30 -11.48 -10.65
C LEU A 77 3.90 -11.46 -9.25
N PHE A 78 3.08 -11.63 -8.20
CA PHE A 78 3.56 -11.53 -6.83
C PHE A 78 3.74 -12.87 -6.14
N VAL A 79 2.78 -13.78 -6.25
CA VAL A 79 2.81 -15.05 -5.48
C VAL A 79 3.76 -16.05 -6.11
N THR A 80 3.52 -16.44 -7.36
CA THR A 80 4.23 -17.54 -8.03
C THR A 80 5.57 -17.12 -8.67
N ASN A 81 5.84 -15.82 -8.77
CA ASN A 81 7.07 -15.29 -9.33
C ASN A 81 8.29 -15.48 -8.42
N GLY A 82 9.23 -16.34 -8.82
CA GLY A 82 10.48 -16.59 -8.09
C GLY A 82 11.49 -15.44 -8.11
N SER A 83 11.31 -14.44 -8.96
CA SER A 83 12.26 -13.32 -9.13
C SER A 83 12.10 -12.22 -8.07
N ILE A 84 11.03 -12.26 -7.26
CA ILE A 84 10.87 -11.34 -6.12
C ILE A 84 11.74 -11.86 -4.96
N THR A 85 12.71 -11.04 -4.56
CA THR A 85 13.66 -11.33 -3.49
C THR A 85 13.53 -10.36 -2.33
N ALA A 86 14.34 -10.53 -1.29
CA ALA A 86 14.38 -9.60 -0.16
C ALA A 86 14.81 -8.17 -0.55
N GLY A 87 15.48 -8.00 -1.70
CA GLY A 87 15.83 -6.69 -2.25
C GLY A 87 14.72 -6.05 -3.10
N SER A 88 13.62 -6.78 -3.35
CA SER A 88 12.55 -6.33 -4.23
C SER A 88 11.49 -5.50 -3.52
N VAL A 89 10.78 -4.71 -4.31
CA VAL A 89 9.56 -4.00 -3.93
C VAL A 89 8.38 -4.64 -4.63
N VAL A 90 7.34 -4.94 -3.87
CA VAL A 90 6.01 -5.27 -4.38
C VAL A 90 5.12 -4.06 -4.15
N PHE A 91 4.58 -3.51 -5.21
CA PHE A 91 3.76 -2.30 -5.21
C PHE A 91 2.38 -2.60 -5.78
N PHE A 92 1.34 -2.43 -4.98
CA PHE A 92 -0.05 -2.55 -5.44
C PHE A 92 -0.74 -1.19 -5.33
N TYR A 93 -1.22 -0.67 -6.44
CA TYR A 93 -2.02 0.56 -6.47
C TYR A 93 -3.42 0.24 -7.00
N PHE A 94 -4.44 0.74 -6.31
CA PHE A 94 -5.82 0.66 -6.76
C PHE A 94 -6.48 2.03 -6.66
N ALA A 95 -7.06 2.48 -7.77
CA ALA A 95 -7.94 3.65 -7.86
C ALA A 95 -9.27 3.25 -8.47
N GLY A 96 -10.36 3.51 -7.75
CA GLY A 96 -11.70 3.15 -8.16
C GLY A 96 -12.67 3.17 -6.98
N HIS A 97 -13.84 2.58 -7.15
CA HIS A 97 -14.81 2.43 -6.09
C HIS A 97 -14.37 1.37 -5.09
N GLY A 98 -14.60 1.67 -3.82
CA GLY A 98 -14.68 0.68 -2.76
C GLY A 98 -16.11 0.50 -2.28
N SER A 99 -16.33 -0.61 -1.59
CA SER A 99 -17.62 -0.98 -1.00
C SER A 99 -17.43 -1.67 0.35
N ARG A 100 -18.55 -2.11 0.93
CA ARG A 100 -18.64 -2.95 2.11
C ARG A 100 -19.56 -4.12 1.80
N ASP A 101 -19.06 -5.32 2.04
CA ASP A 101 -19.79 -6.57 1.81
C ASP A 101 -19.83 -7.41 3.08
N LEU A 102 -20.84 -8.28 3.19
CA LEU A 102 -21.02 -9.15 4.34
C LEU A 102 -20.29 -10.47 4.10
N LEU A 103 -19.50 -10.94 5.06
CA LEU A 103 -18.99 -12.32 5.06
C LEU A 103 -20.08 -13.28 5.56
N SER A 104 -20.30 -14.38 4.83
CA SER A 104 -21.44 -15.28 5.05
C SER A 104 -21.49 -15.91 6.44
N ASP A 105 -20.34 -16.32 6.98
CA ASP A 105 -20.33 -17.16 8.18
C ASP A 105 -20.16 -16.34 9.46
N SER A 106 -19.54 -15.16 9.37
CA SER A 106 -19.24 -14.31 10.52
C SER A 106 -20.19 -13.13 10.68
N ALA A 107 -21.10 -12.92 9.72
CA ALA A 107 -21.92 -11.71 9.60
C ALA A 107 -21.09 -10.41 9.73
N THR A 108 -19.80 -10.49 9.42
CA THR A 108 -18.87 -9.38 9.56
C THR A 108 -18.89 -8.58 8.27
N VAL A 109 -19.09 -7.28 8.39
CA VAL A 109 -18.97 -6.35 7.26
C VAL A 109 -17.49 -6.05 7.04
N VAL A 110 -17.02 -6.29 5.82
CA VAL A 110 -15.63 -6.07 5.42
C VAL A 110 -15.53 -5.09 4.28
N GLU A 111 -14.44 -4.32 4.26
CA GLU A 111 -14.15 -3.38 3.18
C GLU A 111 -13.70 -4.17 1.93
N THR A 112 -14.16 -3.72 0.76
CA THR A 112 -13.93 -4.41 -0.51
C THR A 112 -13.56 -3.43 -1.63
N LEU A 113 -12.77 -3.90 -2.59
CA LEU A 113 -12.47 -3.17 -3.83
C LEU A 113 -13.43 -3.64 -4.92
N CYS A 114 -13.99 -2.69 -5.67
CA CYS A 114 -14.92 -2.97 -6.76
C CYS A 114 -14.13 -3.22 -8.05
N PRO A 115 -14.09 -4.44 -8.62
CA PRO A 115 -13.55 -4.66 -9.96
C PRO A 115 -14.51 -4.14 -11.03
N TYR A 116 -14.01 -3.98 -12.26
CA TYR A 116 -14.78 -3.51 -13.41
C TYR A 116 -16.09 -4.27 -13.62
N ASP A 117 -16.00 -5.59 -13.53
CA ASP A 117 -17.08 -6.53 -13.82
C ASP A 117 -17.92 -6.89 -12.60
N GLN A 118 -17.77 -6.18 -11.47
CA GLN A 118 -18.58 -6.42 -10.28
C GLN A 118 -20.08 -6.35 -10.62
N GLY A 119 -20.83 -7.33 -10.14
CA GLY A 119 -22.26 -7.42 -10.35
C GLY A 119 -22.80 -8.73 -9.80
N TYR A 120 -24.02 -9.10 -10.20
CA TYR A 120 -24.75 -10.25 -9.64
C TYR A 120 -23.95 -11.58 -9.58
N ARG A 121 -23.03 -11.81 -10.54
CA ARG A 121 -22.23 -13.04 -10.64
C ARG A 121 -20.75 -12.88 -10.29
N VAL A 122 -20.30 -11.64 -10.07
CA VAL A 122 -18.90 -11.33 -9.81
C VAL A 122 -18.82 -10.52 -8.53
N TYR A 123 -18.21 -11.13 -7.55
CA TYR A 123 -17.97 -10.53 -6.25
C TYR A 123 -16.87 -9.47 -6.29
N SER A 124 -16.92 -8.57 -5.32
CA SER A 124 -15.82 -7.65 -5.00
C SER A 124 -14.55 -8.40 -4.55
N ILE A 125 -13.46 -7.66 -4.35
CA ILE A 125 -12.21 -8.18 -3.80
C ILE A 125 -12.12 -7.75 -2.34
N ALA A 126 -12.23 -8.71 -1.42
CA ALA A 126 -12.20 -8.43 0.01
C ALA A 126 -10.81 -7.99 0.48
N GLN A 127 -10.72 -6.87 1.21
CA GLN A 127 -9.46 -6.43 1.81
C GLN A 127 -8.86 -7.48 2.76
N PRO A 128 -9.63 -8.24 3.57
CA PRO A 128 -9.08 -9.36 4.35
C PRO A 128 -8.34 -10.42 3.51
N THR A 129 -8.79 -10.68 2.27
CA THR A 129 -8.07 -11.56 1.33
C THR A 129 -6.74 -10.94 0.94
N LEU A 130 -6.76 -9.65 0.54
CA LEU A 130 -5.54 -8.92 0.18
C LEU A 130 -4.55 -8.85 1.35
N HIS A 131 -5.03 -8.61 2.58
CA HIS A 131 -4.21 -8.64 3.79
C HIS A 131 -3.49 -9.97 3.94
N LYS A 132 -4.20 -11.10 3.87
CA LYS A 132 -3.58 -12.44 3.98
C LYS A 132 -2.54 -12.69 2.88
N VAL A 133 -2.80 -12.21 1.66
CA VAL A 133 -1.87 -12.36 0.53
C VAL A 133 -0.61 -11.52 0.73
N PHE A 134 -0.75 -10.21 0.99
CA PHE A 134 0.39 -9.30 1.13
C PHE A 134 1.25 -9.59 2.36
N ASP A 135 0.62 -9.90 3.49
CA ASP A 135 1.32 -10.23 4.72
C ASP A 135 2.10 -11.55 4.57
N GLY A 136 1.54 -12.52 3.85
CA GLY A 136 2.24 -13.77 3.57
C GLY A 136 3.32 -13.64 2.49
N LEU A 137 3.15 -12.75 1.51
CA LEU A 137 4.19 -12.39 0.54
C LEU A 137 5.43 -11.81 1.23
N GLU A 138 5.22 -10.80 2.08
CA GLU A 138 6.30 -10.16 2.84
C GLU A 138 7.01 -11.18 3.75
N LYS A 139 6.26 -12.03 4.46
CA LYS A 139 6.84 -13.08 5.31
C LYS A 139 7.64 -14.12 4.53
N ALA A 140 7.11 -14.60 3.40
CA ALA A 140 7.74 -15.66 2.63
C ALA A 140 8.97 -15.17 1.84
N LYS A 141 8.87 -13.97 1.24
CA LYS A 141 9.90 -13.44 0.33
C LYS A 141 10.83 -12.42 0.98
N LYS A 142 10.49 -11.94 2.18
CA LYS A 142 11.20 -10.87 2.90
C LYS A 142 11.35 -9.59 2.07
N CYS A 143 10.46 -9.38 1.09
CA CYS A 143 10.46 -8.23 0.22
C CYS A 143 9.70 -7.06 0.86
N ASN A 144 9.85 -5.85 0.31
CA ASN A 144 9.09 -4.69 0.76
C ASN A 144 7.74 -4.64 0.05
N VAL A 145 6.63 -4.79 0.78
CA VAL A 145 5.29 -4.65 0.21
C VAL A 145 4.71 -3.26 0.53
N VAL A 146 4.16 -2.60 -0.48
CA VAL A 146 3.45 -1.32 -0.37
C VAL A 146 2.14 -1.39 -1.13
N VAL A 147 1.08 -1.00 -0.45
CA VAL A 147 -0.28 -0.99 -0.98
C VAL A 147 -0.82 0.43 -0.90
N ILE A 148 -1.32 0.96 -2.01
CA ILE A 148 -1.96 2.27 -2.08
C ILE A 148 -3.39 2.08 -2.57
N LEU A 149 -4.35 2.55 -1.76
CA LEU A 149 -5.78 2.43 -2.03
C LEU A 149 -6.39 3.84 -2.11
N ASP A 150 -6.62 4.31 -3.34
CA ASP A 150 -7.37 5.53 -3.61
C ASP A 150 -8.84 5.22 -3.94
N SER A 151 -9.54 4.74 -2.92
CA SER A 151 -10.94 4.30 -2.95
C SER A 151 -11.64 4.63 -1.63
N CYS A 152 -12.96 4.81 -1.62
CA CYS A 152 -13.71 4.92 -0.37
C CYS A 152 -13.92 3.54 0.27
N HIS A 153 -13.53 3.37 1.53
CA HIS A 153 -13.90 2.19 2.34
C HIS A 153 -15.33 2.25 2.89
N ALA A 154 -15.94 3.43 2.84
CA ALA A 154 -17.35 3.63 3.16
C ALA A 154 -18.19 3.17 1.97
N GLY A 155 -18.41 1.85 1.85
CA GLY A 155 -19.55 1.34 1.09
C GLY A 155 -20.80 1.97 1.68
N GLY A 156 -21.40 2.92 0.94
CA GLY A 156 -22.59 3.69 1.32
C GLY A 156 -22.73 3.97 2.82
N MET A 157 -22.25 5.12 3.30
CA MET A 157 -22.49 5.60 4.68
C MET A 157 -23.88 5.24 5.20
N SER A 158 -23.96 4.83 6.47
CA SER A 158 -25.24 4.63 7.14
C SER A 158 -26.16 5.86 6.92
N PRO A 159 -27.48 5.69 6.72
CA PRO A 159 -28.40 6.80 6.47
C PRO A 159 -28.33 7.92 7.52
N ARG A 160 -27.90 7.61 8.76
CA ARG A 160 -27.71 8.57 9.86
C ARG A 160 -26.53 9.51 9.60
N HIS A 161 -25.39 9.01 9.12
CA HIS A 161 -24.23 9.85 8.80
C HIS A 161 -24.43 10.64 7.50
N ARG A 162 -25.21 10.11 6.55
CA ARG A 162 -25.61 10.83 5.32
C ARG A 162 -26.33 12.15 5.64
N ARG A 163 -27.29 12.12 6.57
CA ARG A 163 -28.06 13.31 6.97
C ARG A 163 -27.23 14.36 7.73
N ILE A 164 -26.17 13.94 8.44
CA ILE A 164 -25.30 14.86 9.18
C ILE A 164 -24.40 15.62 8.19
N GLN A 165 -23.84 14.95 7.19
CA GLN A 165 -23.07 15.63 6.13
C GLN A 165 -23.97 16.50 5.25
N GLU A 166 -25.13 16.01 4.78
CA GLU A 166 -26.06 16.82 3.96
C GLU A 166 -26.53 18.11 4.66
N ARG A 167 -26.62 18.11 6.00
CA ARG A 167 -26.95 19.30 6.80
C ARG A 167 -25.77 20.26 6.98
N ASN A 168 -24.53 19.76 6.95
CA ASN A 168 -23.31 20.57 7.04
C ASN A 168 -22.82 21.08 5.67
N VAL A 169 -23.33 20.55 4.56
CA VAL A 169 -23.11 21.04 3.17
C VAL A 169 -23.92 22.34 2.90
N GLY A 170 -24.12 23.16 3.93
CA GLY A 170 -24.73 24.48 3.85
C GLY A 170 -23.73 25.62 3.59
N ARG A 171 -22.42 25.35 3.60
CA ARG A 171 -21.39 26.35 3.32
C ARG A 171 -20.26 25.73 2.48
N THR A 172 -20.22 26.14 1.20
CA THR A 172 -19.03 26.19 0.34
C THR A 172 -18.29 24.91 -0.05
N THR A 173 -18.98 23.81 -0.37
CA THR A 173 -18.35 22.76 -1.20
C THR A 173 -19.08 22.63 -2.53
N ASN A 174 -18.31 22.73 -3.62
CA ASN A 174 -18.80 22.52 -4.98
C ASN A 174 -19.61 21.22 -5.03
N ARG A 175 -20.86 21.28 -5.47
CA ARG A 175 -21.76 20.14 -5.79
C ARG A 175 -21.20 19.15 -6.84
N ALA A 176 -19.93 19.29 -7.22
CA ALA A 176 -19.25 18.55 -8.28
C ALA A 176 -18.19 17.54 -7.78
N ALA A 177 -17.91 17.43 -6.48
CA ALA A 177 -16.91 16.46 -6.00
C ALA A 177 -17.45 15.02 -6.12
N HIS A 178 -17.06 14.33 -7.19
CA HIS A 178 -17.34 12.90 -7.36
C HIS A 178 -16.70 12.10 -6.22
N VAL A 179 -17.44 11.14 -5.66
CA VAL A 179 -16.99 10.33 -4.53
C VAL A 179 -16.66 8.93 -5.03
N ARG A 180 -15.51 8.39 -4.62
CA ARG A 180 -15.03 7.05 -5.00
C ARG A 180 -15.71 5.93 -4.20
N SER A 181 -17.04 5.99 -4.06
CA SER A 181 -17.87 5.00 -3.33
C SER A 181 -18.95 4.43 -4.25
N ALA A 182 -19.19 3.13 -4.16
CA ALA A 182 -20.27 2.46 -4.90
C ALA A 182 -21.63 2.68 -4.20
N GLU A 183 -22.13 3.91 -4.17
CA GLU A 183 -23.33 4.29 -3.38
C GLU A 183 -24.61 3.51 -3.76
N HIS A 184 -24.71 3.01 -4.99
CA HIS A 184 -25.90 2.36 -5.54
C HIS A 184 -25.76 0.85 -5.73
N VAL A 185 -24.64 0.26 -5.33
CA VAL A 185 -24.44 -1.19 -5.46
C VAL A 185 -24.85 -1.88 -4.17
N LYS A 186 -25.79 -2.81 -4.28
CA LYS A 186 -26.22 -3.63 -3.15
C LYS A 186 -25.02 -4.43 -2.65
N SER A 187 -24.74 -4.32 -1.35
CA SER A 187 -23.77 -5.17 -0.67
C SER A 187 -24.08 -6.64 -0.96
N GLN A 188 -23.03 -7.37 -1.29
CA GLN A 188 -23.08 -8.80 -1.56
C GLN A 188 -22.76 -9.59 -0.30
N VAL A 189 -23.22 -10.83 -0.25
CA VAL A 189 -22.79 -11.81 0.74
C VAL A 189 -21.66 -12.62 0.10
N LEU A 190 -20.44 -12.41 0.61
CA LEU A 190 -19.23 -13.09 0.18
C LEU A 190 -19.10 -14.43 0.91
N PRO A 191 -18.93 -15.55 0.20
CA PRO A 191 -18.63 -16.82 0.84
C PRO A 191 -17.28 -16.78 1.57
N ASP A 192 -17.19 -17.34 2.77
CA ASP A 192 -15.92 -17.42 3.54
C ASP A 192 -14.85 -18.29 2.84
N SER A 193 -15.26 -19.19 1.95
CA SER A 193 -14.35 -19.99 1.12
C SER A 193 -13.81 -19.23 -0.10
N PHE A 194 -14.31 -18.02 -0.35
CA PHE A 194 -13.92 -17.24 -1.52
C PHE A 194 -12.44 -16.83 -1.42
N ASP A 195 -11.71 -16.96 -2.54
CA ASP A 195 -10.25 -16.77 -2.61
C ASP A 195 -9.40 -17.67 -1.68
N ARG A 196 -9.98 -18.73 -1.10
CA ARG A 196 -9.25 -19.65 -0.21
C ARG A 196 -8.02 -20.27 -0.87
N ASP A 197 -8.03 -20.46 -2.19
CA ASP A 197 -6.93 -21.09 -2.92
C ASP A 197 -5.67 -20.22 -2.94
N ILE A 198 -5.79 -18.92 -3.28
CA ILE A 198 -4.64 -18.01 -3.26
C ILE A 198 -4.14 -17.80 -1.82
N VAL A 199 -5.04 -17.70 -0.84
CA VAL A 199 -4.68 -17.62 0.58
C VAL A 199 -3.91 -18.85 1.04
N LYS A 200 -4.38 -20.06 0.69
CA LYS A 200 -3.68 -21.32 0.99
C LYS A 200 -2.33 -21.40 0.30
N ARG A 201 -2.23 -20.96 -0.96
CA ARG A 201 -0.95 -20.96 -1.70
C ARG A 201 0.08 -20.09 -0.99
N VAL A 202 -0.31 -18.89 -0.59
CA VAL A 202 0.57 -17.98 0.15
C VAL A 202 0.96 -18.55 1.51
N ALA A 203 0.02 -19.12 2.25
CA ALA A 203 0.31 -19.75 3.54
C ALA A 203 1.32 -20.92 3.43
N LYS A 204 1.31 -21.66 2.32
CA LYS A 204 2.28 -22.72 2.05
C LYS A 204 3.70 -22.16 1.82
N MET A 205 3.84 -20.97 1.24
CA MET A 205 5.16 -20.35 1.00
C MET A 205 5.89 -19.99 2.30
N ILE A 206 5.15 -19.65 3.35
CA ILE A 206 5.70 -19.25 4.66
C ILE A 206 6.29 -20.46 5.41
N ARG A 207 5.93 -21.70 5.04
CA ARG A 207 6.33 -22.92 5.76
C ARG A 207 7.42 -23.70 5.01
N PRO A 208 8.71 -23.50 5.31
CA PRO A 208 9.69 -24.57 5.14
C PRO A 208 9.85 -25.31 6.47
N ASN A 209 9.45 -26.59 6.51
CA ASN A 209 9.90 -27.57 7.51
C ASN A 209 9.82 -27.16 9.00
N SER A 210 8.62 -26.93 9.54
CA SER A 210 8.43 -26.99 11.00
C SER A 210 7.11 -27.67 11.31
N ARG A 211 7.21 -28.90 11.83
CA ARG A 211 6.15 -29.62 12.55
C ARG A 211 5.83 -28.86 13.83
N VAL A 212 5.05 -27.78 13.73
CA VAL A 212 4.51 -27.09 14.90
C VAL A 212 3.01 -27.01 14.75
N ASP A 213 2.35 -27.38 15.84
CA ASP A 213 1.03 -27.97 15.95
C ASP A 213 -0.11 -27.23 15.23
N ALA A 214 -0.95 -28.02 14.58
CA ALA A 214 -2.16 -27.60 13.89
C ALA A 214 -3.31 -27.19 14.84
N ASN A 215 -3.07 -27.11 16.15
CA ASN A 215 -4.15 -27.06 17.16
C ASN A 215 -4.33 -25.72 17.89
N ASN A 216 -3.76 -24.61 17.42
CA ASN A 216 -4.06 -23.33 18.06
C ASN A 216 -4.13 -22.17 17.08
N ARG A 217 -5.27 -22.01 16.41
CA ARG A 217 -5.61 -20.78 15.67
C ARG A 217 -7.08 -20.43 15.81
N HIS A 218 -7.46 -20.01 17.01
CA HIS A 218 -8.35 -18.84 17.10
C HIS A 218 -7.47 -17.62 16.75
N GLU A 219 -7.26 -17.37 15.45
CA GLU A 219 -6.73 -16.07 15.01
C GLU A 219 -7.84 -15.05 15.27
N THR A 220 -7.73 -14.34 16.39
CA THR A 220 -8.58 -13.20 16.72
C THR A 220 -8.62 -12.25 15.53
N VAL A 221 -9.83 -12.06 14.99
CA VAL A 221 -10.14 -11.01 14.02
C VAL A 221 -9.99 -9.68 14.74
N GLY A 222 -8.76 -9.15 14.73
CA GLY A 222 -8.43 -7.91 15.41
C GLY A 222 -6.95 -7.86 15.79
N SER A 223 -6.22 -6.94 15.15
CA SER A 223 -4.95 -6.40 15.66
C SER A 223 -3.78 -7.39 15.80
N VAL A 224 -3.28 -7.91 14.67
CA VAL A 224 -1.82 -8.00 14.52
C VAL A 224 -1.47 -6.98 13.44
N GLU A 225 -0.78 -5.92 13.84
CA GLU A 225 -0.37 -4.85 12.92
C GLU A 225 0.51 -5.47 11.82
N HIS A 226 0.05 -5.40 10.57
CA HIS A 226 0.78 -5.96 9.43
C HIS A 226 2.11 -5.22 9.25
N GLN A 227 3.17 -5.91 8.77
CA GLN A 227 4.48 -5.26 8.62
C GLN A 227 4.55 -4.36 7.38
N TYR A 228 3.82 -4.72 6.33
CA TYR A 228 3.79 -3.98 5.08
C TYR A 228 3.03 -2.66 5.23
N VAL A 229 3.29 -1.73 4.30
CA VAL A 229 2.71 -0.39 4.34
C VAL A 229 1.42 -0.34 3.53
N VAL A 230 0.36 0.19 4.14
CA VAL A 230 -0.88 0.55 3.45
C VAL A 230 -1.08 2.06 3.53
N LEU A 231 -1.23 2.71 2.38
CA LEU A 231 -1.66 4.10 2.26
C LEU A 231 -3.10 4.11 1.76
N ALA A 232 -4.02 4.62 2.55
CA ALA A 232 -5.43 4.73 2.17
C ALA A 232 -5.83 6.19 2.00
N ALA A 233 -6.63 6.48 0.98
CA ALA A 233 -7.04 7.85 0.65
C ALA A 233 -7.95 8.49 1.69
N CYS A 234 -8.69 7.71 2.47
CA CYS A 234 -9.57 8.20 3.53
C CYS A 234 -9.69 7.18 4.68
N GLY A 235 -10.08 7.65 5.87
CA GLY A 235 -10.42 6.79 6.98
C GLY A 235 -11.74 6.02 6.78
N LYS A 236 -12.02 5.07 7.68
CA LYS A 236 -13.13 4.10 7.55
C LYS A 236 -14.51 4.74 7.34
N GLU A 237 -14.78 5.85 8.04
CA GLU A 237 -16.07 6.56 8.01
C GLU A 237 -16.04 7.83 7.14
N GLN A 238 -14.97 8.00 6.36
CA GLN A 238 -14.76 9.15 5.48
C GLN A 238 -14.92 8.78 4.01
N ARG A 239 -14.87 9.80 3.14
CA ARG A 239 -14.97 9.68 1.70
C ARG A 239 -13.66 10.10 1.04
N ALA A 240 -13.25 9.33 0.03
CA ALA A 240 -12.24 9.72 -0.94
C ALA A 240 -12.92 10.45 -2.11
N HIS A 241 -12.49 11.69 -2.34
CA HIS A 241 -13.05 12.59 -3.35
C HIS A 241 -12.20 12.64 -4.61
N GLU A 242 -12.82 13.03 -5.72
CA GLU A 242 -12.14 13.46 -6.92
C GLU A 242 -12.09 14.99 -7.02
N ILE A 243 -10.96 15.49 -7.51
CA ILE A 243 -10.75 16.91 -7.83
C ILE A 243 -10.54 17.09 -9.33
N GLN A 244 -10.93 18.25 -9.83
CA GLN A 244 -10.67 18.65 -11.21
C GLN A 244 -9.28 19.25 -11.35
N TYR A 245 -8.63 18.98 -12.48
CA TYR A 245 -7.43 19.68 -12.91
C TYR A 245 -7.49 19.94 -14.41
N LYS A 246 -6.71 20.92 -14.87
CA LYS A 246 -6.57 21.24 -16.29
C LYS A 246 -5.47 20.36 -16.88
N GLY A 247 -5.83 19.52 -17.85
CA GLY A 247 -4.90 18.68 -18.58
C GLY A 247 -3.97 19.49 -19.50
N PRO A 248 -2.90 18.86 -20.03
CA PRO A 248 -1.97 19.53 -20.96
C PRO A 248 -2.65 20.07 -22.23
N ASP A 249 -3.74 19.43 -22.64
CA ASP A 249 -4.61 19.78 -23.77
C ASP A 249 -5.63 20.89 -23.42
N GLY A 250 -5.60 21.41 -22.19
CA GLY A 250 -6.54 22.41 -21.69
C GLY A 250 -7.90 21.87 -21.26
N THR A 251 -8.16 20.57 -21.41
CA THR A 251 -9.41 19.93 -21.00
C THR A 251 -9.47 19.72 -19.48
N LEU A 252 -10.66 19.80 -18.89
CA LEU A 252 -10.86 19.47 -17.49
C LEU A 252 -10.87 17.95 -17.32
N LYS A 253 -10.03 17.45 -16.42
CA LYS A 253 -9.90 16.02 -16.10
C LYS A 253 -10.09 15.82 -14.60
N TRP A 254 -10.50 14.62 -14.21
CA TRP A 254 -10.72 14.24 -12.81
C TRP A 254 -9.59 13.36 -12.30
N ARG A 255 -9.31 13.44 -11.00
CA ARG A 255 -8.35 12.57 -10.32
C ARG A 255 -8.72 12.49 -8.85
N GLY A 256 -8.48 11.35 -8.21
CA GLY A 256 -8.57 11.24 -6.75
C GLY A 256 -7.71 12.32 -6.08
N ALA A 257 -8.31 13.05 -5.12
CA ALA A 257 -7.65 14.11 -4.38
C ALA A 257 -6.36 13.60 -3.72
N PHE A 258 -6.43 12.40 -3.15
CA PHE A 258 -5.29 11.73 -2.54
C PHE A 258 -4.18 11.47 -3.56
N THR A 259 -4.49 10.85 -4.71
CA THR A 259 -3.47 10.61 -5.75
C THR A 259 -2.88 11.91 -6.29
N ALA A 260 -3.68 12.96 -6.45
CA ALA A 260 -3.19 14.26 -6.91
C ALA A 260 -2.14 14.84 -5.94
N GLU A 261 -2.43 14.85 -4.64
CA GLU A 261 -1.51 15.37 -3.63
C GLU A 261 -0.29 14.47 -3.44
N LEU A 262 -0.47 13.15 -3.48
CA LEU A 262 0.63 12.20 -3.48
C LEU A 262 1.59 12.51 -4.63
N MET A 263 1.10 12.55 -5.88
CA MET A 263 1.94 12.87 -7.03
C MET A 263 2.62 14.24 -6.90
N GLY A 264 1.90 15.25 -6.41
CA GLY A 264 2.44 16.59 -6.18
C GLY A 264 3.59 16.62 -5.17
N ILE A 265 3.55 15.76 -4.14
CA ILE A 265 4.65 15.58 -3.18
C ILE A 265 5.79 14.78 -3.81
N LEU A 266 5.49 13.69 -4.51
CA LEU A 266 6.50 12.82 -5.11
C LEU A 266 7.33 13.54 -6.18
N CYS A 267 6.70 14.35 -7.04
CA CYS A 267 7.40 15.17 -8.03
C CYS A 267 8.36 16.18 -7.40
N LYS A 268 8.09 16.62 -6.16
CA LYS A 268 8.92 17.58 -5.41
C LYS A 268 9.89 16.93 -4.43
N LEU A 269 9.83 15.60 -4.28
CA LEU A 269 10.60 14.86 -3.27
C LEU A 269 12.10 14.86 -3.61
N GLY A 270 12.46 14.78 -4.90
CA GLY A 270 13.85 14.71 -5.34
C GLY A 270 14.58 13.52 -4.71
N GLU A 271 15.76 13.78 -4.13
CA GLU A 271 16.55 12.79 -3.37
C GLU A 271 16.25 12.79 -1.85
N LYS A 272 15.30 13.62 -1.39
CA LYS A 272 15.02 13.75 0.04
C LYS A 272 14.44 12.45 0.59
N ARG A 273 15.08 11.93 1.64
CA ARG A 273 14.60 10.75 2.36
C ARG A 273 13.47 11.15 3.29
N ARG A 274 12.26 10.66 3.01
CA ARG A 274 11.09 10.84 3.87
C ARG A 274 10.41 9.50 4.13
N SER A 275 9.92 9.29 5.33
CA SER A 275 9.13 8.08 5.63
C SER A 275 7.74 8.14 4.99
N TYR A 276 7.09 6.98 4.85
CA TYR A 276 5.69 6.93 4.42
C TYR A 276 4.79 7.78 5.31
N TYR A 277 5.01 7.73 6.62
CA TYR A 277 4.28 8.54 7.59
C TYR A 277 4.44 10.05 7.31
N GLN A 278 5.68 10.52 7.08
CA GLN A 278 5.93 11.94 6.78
C GLN A 278 5.26 12.40 5.48
N ILE A 279 5.23 11.54 4.46
CA ILE A 279 4.53 11.85 3.21
C ILE A 279 3.02 11.95 3.44
N ILE A 280 2.45 11.03 4.21
CA ILE A 280 1.01 11.04 4.50
C ILE A 280 0.60 12.23 5.37
N ALA A 281 1.44 12.64 6.32
CA ALA A 281 1.22 13.85 7.11
C ALA A 281 1.12 15.09 6.20
N ASP A 282 2.05 15.25 5.26
CA ASP A 282 1.97 16.36 4.29
C ASP A 282 0.77 16.25 3.36
N ILE A 283 0.40 15.04 2.92
CA ILE A 283 -0.81 14.82 2.12
C ILE A 283 -2.03 15.26 2.91
N LYS A 284 -2.12 14.91 4.21
CA LYS A 284 -3.23 15.30 5.09
C LYS A 284 -3.37 16.83 5.16
N ASP A 285 -2.26 17.54 5.35
CA ASP A 285 -2.27 19.01 5.40
C ASP A 285 -2.77 19.61 4.09
N ARG A 286 -2.35 19.07 2.94
CA ARG A 286 -2.80 19.56 1.62
C ARG A 286 -4.24 19.19 1.31
N LEU A 287 -4.68 17.99 1.66
CA LEU A 287 -6.05 17.53 1.47
C LEU A 287 -7.05 18.38 2.27
N SER A 288 -6.66 18.87 3.44
CA SER A 288 -7.51 19.76 4.25
C SER A 288 -7.92 21.04 3.50
N LEU A 289 -7.17 21.44 2.47
CA LEU A 289 -7.44 22.62 1.65
C LEU A 289 -8.34 22.34 0.43
N VAL A 290 -8.40 21.09 -0.04
CA VAL A 290 -9.03 20.74 -1.33
C VAL A 290 -10.14 19.69 -1.23
N ALA A 291 -10.19 18.93 -0.14
CA ALA A 291 -11.14 17.86 0.12
C ALA A 291 -11.48 17.79 1.62
N GLU A 292 -12.27 18.76 2.10
CA GLU A 292 -12.65 18.86 3.51
C GLU A 292 -13.30 17.56 4.03
N GLY A 293 -12.79 17.05 5.15
CA GLY A 293 -13.27 15.82 5.78
C GLY A 293 -12.66 14.51 5.24
N GLN A 294 -11.77 14.58 4.24
CA GLN A 294 -10.96 13.45 3.80
C GLN A 294 -9.62 13.43 4.53
N GLU A 295 -9.40 12.43 5.39
CA GLU A 295 -8.11 12.22 6.07
C GLU A 295 -7.43 10.93 5.58
N PRO A 296 -6.24 11.03 4.97
CA PRO A 296 -5.52 9.85 4.53
C PRO A 296 -4.96 9.07 5.72
N GLU A 297 -4.85 7.75 5.57
CA GLU A 297 -4.30 6.87 6.59
C GLU A 297 -3.02 6.19 6.11
N CYS A 298 -2.08 6.00 7.05
CA CYS A 298 -0.88 5.20 6.87
C CYS A 298 -0.91 4.08 7.91
N ARG A 299 -1.04 2.82 7.47
CA ARG A 299 -1.10 1.65 8.36
C ARG A 299 0.13 0.76 8.17
N GLY A 300 0.49 0.03 9.23
CA GLY A 300 1.52 -0.99 9.24
C GLY A 300 2.68 -0.67 10.18
N ALA A 301 3.17 -1.68 10.88
CA ALA A 301 4.09 -1.55 12.01
C ALA A 301 5.43 -0.88 11.65
N SER A 302 5.82 -0.94 10.36
CA SER A 302 7.08 -0.36 9.86
C SER A 302 6.89 0.97 9.12
N SER A 303 5.68 1.52 9.07
CA SER A 303 5.35 2.73 8.27
C SER A 303 6.16 3.98 8.68
N TYR A 304 6.48 4.11 9.97
CA TYR A 304 7.30 5.20 10.51
C TYR A 304 8.78 5.08 10.17
N GLN A 305 9.28 3.85 9.99
CA GLN A 305 10.70 3.54 9.80
C GLN A 305 11.09 3.42 8.32
N ARG A 306 10.13 3.04 7.46
CA ARG A 306 10.39 2.83 6.03
C ARG A 306 10.40 4.15 5.27
N VAL A 307 11.51 4.40 4.56
CA VAL A 307 11.70 5.55 3.67
C VAL A 307 11.00 5.30 2.32
N PHE A 308 10.24 6.28 1.86
CA PHE A 308 9.63 6.32 0.54
C PHE A 308 10.71 6.41 -0.54
N MET A 309 10.53 5.68 -1.66
CA MET A 309 11.60 5.30 -2.59
C MET A 309 12.59 4.31 -1.99
N HIS A 310 12.05 3.24 -1.41
CA HIS A 310 12.62 1.89 -1.40
C HIS A 310 14.13 1.81 -1.45
N TYR A 311 14.75 2.00 -0.30
CA TYR A 311 16.15 1.65 -0.09
C TYR A 311 16.21 0.25 0.54
N HIS A 312 17.09 -0.62 0.06
CA HIS A 312 17.43 -1.85 0.77
C HIS A 312 18.69 -1.62 1.61
N VAL A 313 18.78 -2.33 2.74
CA VAL A 313 20.00 -2.34 3.55
C VAL A 313 21.00 -3.28 2.88
N ASP A 314 22.15 -2.75 2.48
CA ASP A 314 23.24 -3.56 1.95
C ASP A 314 23.99 -4.23 3.11
N LEU A 315 23.75 -5.53 3.29
CA LEU A 315 24.43 -6.34 4.29
C LEU A 315 25.77 -6.91 3.80
N SER A 316 26.09 -6.80 2.51
CA SER A 316 27.29 -7.40 1.90
C SER A 316 28.58 -6.65 2.24
N ARG A 317 28.48 -5.37 2.60
CA ARG A 317 29.64 -4.52 2.97
C ARG A 317 29.99 -4.51 4.46
N LYS A 318 29.39 -5.38 5.27
CA LYS A 318 29.79 -5.54 6.68
C LYS A 318 31.07 -6.38 6.81
N TYR A 319 32.22 -5.86 6.37
CA TYR A 319 33.58 -6.08 6.91
C TYR A 319 34.65 -5.55 5.93
N GLN A 320 35.10 -4.31 6.11
CA GLN A 320 36.43 -3.86 5.65
C GLN A 320 37.02 -2.83 6.63
N ALA A 321 36.80 -3.02 7.93
CA ALA A 321 37.56 -2.32 8.97
C ALA A 321 38.48 -3.34 9.64
N GLY A 322 39.69 -3.54 9.10
CA GLY A 322 40.64 -4.45 9.74
C GLY A 322 41.83 -4.99 8.94
N GLN A 323 42.12 -4.52 7.71
CA GLN A 323 43.36 -4.90 7.01
C GLN A 323 44.01 -3.69 6.33
N ALA A 324 44.46 -2.72 7.13
CA ALA A 324 45.40 -1.68 6.66
C ALA A 324 46.34 -1.17 7.78
N ALA A 325 46.48 -1.91 8.87
CA ALA A 325 47.37 -1.56 9.99
C ALA A 325 48.20 -2.78 10.42
N ALA A 326 48.89 -3.41 9.46
CA ALA A 326 49.92 -4.40 9.72
C ALA A 326 50.98 -4.37 8.61
N ALA A 327 51.42 -3.17 8.21
CA ALA A 327 52.74 -3.00 7.61
C ALA A 327 53.61 -2.41 8.71
N GLY A 328 54.32 -3.29 9.43
CA GLY A 328 55.13 -2.94 10.58
C GLY A 328 56.17 -1.88 10.23
N GLN A 329 56.12 -0.76 10.94
CA GLN A 329 57.29 0.09 11.12
C GLN A 329 58.28 -0.67 12.01
N HIS A 330 59.37 -1.12 11.40
CA HIS A 330 60.59 -1.53 12.10
C HIS A 330 61.10 -0.34 12.91
N TRP A 331 60.97 -0.40 14.24
CA TRP A 331 61.72 0.43 15.17
C TRP A 331 63.00 -0.31 15.54
N ASN A 332 64.13 0.11 14.97
CA ASN A 332 65.46 -0.23 15.47
C ASN A 332 65.85 0.82 16.53
N TYR A 333 65.84 0.43 17.80
CA TYR A 333 66.59 1.09 18.86
C TYR A 333 67.38 0.02 19.63
N GLY A 334 68.67 -0.07 19.32
CA GLY A 334 69.68 -0.74 20.12
C GLY A 334 70.90 0.17 20.18
N GLY A 335 71.11 0.81 21.33
CA GLY A 335 72.26 1.65 21.60
C GLY A 335 73.17 1.04 22.65
N ARG A 336 74.46 1.36 22.49
CA ARG A 336 75.65 1.07 23.30
C ARG A 336 76.37 -0.24 23.01
#